data_AF-A0A336N6R6-F1
#
_entry.id   AF-A0A336N6R6-F1
#
_cell.length_a   1.000
_cell.length_b   1.000
_cell.length_c   1.000
_cell.angle_alpha   90.00
_cell.angle_beta   90.00
_cell.angle_gamma   90.00
#
_symmetry.space_group_name_H-M   'P 1'
#
loop_
_entity.id
_entity.type
_entity.pdbx_description
1 polymer ?
#
loop_
_entity_poly.entity_id
_entity_poly.type
_entity_poly.pdbx_seq_one_letter_code
_entity_poly.pdbx_strand_id
1 'polypeptide(L)'
;MSQKQADLEEPSIDDLYDVGTIANIIQLLKLPDGTVKVLVEGQQRAKIRKIEDTGEYLWAVAEPLLTTLGNEKELQVAHKAVLNEFQSYINLNKKYSPTFSLPYNKSIIWNS
;
A
#
# COMPACT_ATOMS: atom_id res chain seq x y z
N MET A 1 7.12 0.09 4.58
CA MET A 1 7.88 1.36 4.67
C MET A 1 8.66 1.48 3.38
N SER A 2 8.75 2.68 2.80
CA SER A 2 9.60 2.93 1.63
C SER A 2 10.76 3.84 2.01
N GLN A 3 11.84 3.75 1.23
CA GLN A 3 12.94 4.73 1.25
C GLN A 3 12.55 5.99 0.49
N LYS A 4 13.12 7.13 0.89
CA LYS A 4 12.92 8.43 0.25
C LYS A 4 13.56 8.52 -1.13
N GLN A 5 14.70 7.85 -1.31
CA GLN A 5 15.47 7.83 -2.55
C GLN A 5 15.62 6.39 -3.03
N ALA A 6 15.04 6.04 -4.17
CA ALA A 6 14.98 4.67 -4.67
C ALA A 6 16.34 4.11 -5.15
N ASP A 7 17.30 4.98 -5.43
CA ASP A 7 18.65 4.67 -5.92
C ASP A 7 19.69 4.46 -4.81
N LEU A 8 19.35 4.77 -3.56
CA LEU A 8 20.21 4.50 -2.42
C LEU A 8 20.13 3.00 -2.06
N GLU A 9 21.23 2.27 -2.24
CA GLU A 9 21.28 0.81 -1.98
C GLU A 9 21.17 0.50 -0.48
N GLU A 10 21.80 1.29 0.38
CA GLU A 10 21.80 1.13 1.84
C GLU A 10 21.21 2.37 2.51
N PRO A 11 19.87 2.47 2.59
CA PRO A 11 19.23 3.61 3.24
C PRO A 11 19.44 3.57 4.76
N SER A 12 19.84 4.70 5.33
CA SER A 12 19.84 4.90 6.77
C SER A 12 18.42 5.10 7.30
N ILE A 13 18.24 5.08 8.62
CA ILE A 13 16.95 5.34 9.27
C ILE A 13 16.37 6.71 8.85
N ASP A 14 17.23 7.72 8.69
CA ASP A 14 16.83 9.07 8.29
C ASP A 14 16.39 9.14 6.82
N ASP A 15 16.71 8.12 6.02
CA ASP A 15 16.30 8.00 4.62
C ASP A 15 14.94 7.32 4.47
N LEU A 16 14.30 6.92 5.57
CA LEU A 16 13.01 6.24 5.57
C LEU A 16 11.86 7.20 5.83
N TYR A 17 10.70 6.91 5.22
CA TYR A 17 9.47 7.63 5.56
C TYR A 17 8.96 7.20 6.94
N ASP A 18 8.41 8.15 7.70
CA ASP A 18 7.86 7.93 9.05
C ASP A 18 6.50 7.21 9.04
N VAL A 19 5.88 7.06 7.86
CA VAL A 19 4.65 6.29 7.64
C VAL A 19 4.93 5.09 6.75
N GLY A 20 4.55 3.91 7.22
CA GLY A 20 4.60 2.66 6.48
C GLY A 20 3.22 2.02 6.30
N THR A 21 3.23 0.81 5.76
CA THR A 21 2.04 -0.05 5.61
C THR A 21 2.29 -1.33 6.39
N ILE A 22 1.40 -1.65 7.32
CA ILE A 22 1.28 -2.98 7.92
C ILE A 22 0.79 -3.90 6.81
N ALA A 23 1.49 -5.00 6.57
CA ALA A 23 1.17 -5.94 5.52
C ALA A 23 1.26 -7.38 6.01
N ASN A 24 0.40 -8.23 5.48
CA ASN A 24 0.43 -9.67 5.72
C ASN A 24 1.21 -10.35 4.59
N ILE A 25 2.05 -11.32 4.94
CA ILE A 25 2.68 -12.19 3.95
C ILE A 25 1.65 -13.24 3.54
N ILE A 26 1.24 -13.21 2.28
CA ILE A 26 0.31 -14.19 1.72
C ILE A 26 1.07 -15.43 1.26
N GLN A 27 2.19 -15.23 0.57
CA GLN A 27 2.91 -16.33 -0.06
C GLN A 27 4.42 -16.06 -0.07
N LEU A 28 5.19 -17.12 0.16
CA LEU A 28 6.64 -17.13 0.03
C LEU A 28 7.03 -18.24 -0.95
N LEU A 29 7.76 -17.87 -2.00
CA LEU A 29 8.27 -18.78 -3.02
C LEU A 29 9.79 -18.74 -3.04
N LYS A 30 10.43 -19.86 -2.70
CA LYS A 30 11.89 -20.03 -2.85
C LYS A 30 12.18 -20.50 -4.28
N LEU A 31 12.99 -19.74 -5.00
CA LEU A 31 13.45 -20.08 -6.34
C LEU A 31 14.68 -21.00 -6.27
N PRO A 32 14.96 -21.77 -7.33
CA PRO A 32 16.11 -22.69 -7.36
C PRO A 32 17.47 -22.00 -7.21
N ASP A 33 17.57 -20.71 -7.51
CA ASP A 33 18.78 -19.88 -7.38
C ASP A 33 19.00 -19.35 -5.95
N GLY A 34 18.10 -19.67 -5.01
CA GLY A 34 18.15 -19.20 -3.63
C GLY A 34 17.36 -17.90 -3.37
N THR A 35 16.83 -17.25 -4.41
CA THR A 35 16.03 -16.02 -4.27
C THR A 35 14.66 -16.33 -3.64
N VAL A 36 14.19 -15.44 -2.78
CA VAL A 36 12.85 -15.53 -2.18
C VAL A 36 11.93 -14.47 -2.80
N LYS A 37 10.86 -14.90 -3.45
CA LYS A 37 9.76 -14.03 -3.87
C LYS A 37 8.67 -14.04 -2.80
N VAL A 38 8.25 -12.86 -2.36
CA VAL A 38 7.21 -12.70 -1.33
C VAL A 38 6.02 -11.95 -1.92
N LEU A 39 4.83 -12.52 -1.79
CA LEU A 39 3.57 -11.83 -2.06
C LEU A 39 3.03 -11.29 -0.74
N VAL A 40 2.75 -10.00 -0.71
CA VAL A 40 2.23 -9.30 0.46
C VAL A 40 0.92 -8.59 0.14
N GLU A 41 0.06 -8.47 1.13
CA GLU A 41 -1.14 -7.63 1.08
C GLU A 41 -1.04 -6.53 2.12
N GLY A 42 -1.12 -5.28 1.66
CA GLY A 42 -1.17 -4.12 2.54
C GLY A 42 -2.52 -4.02 3.24
N GLN A 43 -2.49 -3.91 4.57
CA GLN A 43 -3.67 -3.90 5.43
C GLN A 43 -4.02 -2.47 5.89
N GLN A 44 -3.06 -1.77 6.51
CA GLN A 44 -3.29 -0.44 7.07
C GLN A 44 -2.02 0.41 7.07
N ARG A 45 -2.17 1.73 6.96
CA ARG A 45 -1.06 2.67 7.21
C ARG A 45 -0.73 2.72 8.70
N ALA A 46 0.55 2.86 9.03
CA ALA A 46 1.01 3.00 10.40
C ALA A 46 2.14 4.02 10.50
N LYS A 47 2.14 4.81 11.58
CA LYS A 47 3.22 5.74 11.91
C LYS A 47 4.27 5.04 12.74
N ILE A 48 5.52 5.17 12.32
CA ILE A 48 6.67 4.62 13.03
C ILE A 48 7.00 5.53 14.21
N ARG A 49 7.14 4.92 15.39
CA ARG A 49 7.48 5.60 16.65
C ARG A 49 8.95 5.44 17.01
N LYS A 50 9.52 4.28 16.70
CA LYS A 50 10.93 3.95 16.95
C LYS A 50 11.40 2.92 15.95
N ILE A 51 12.64 3.03 15.50
CA ILE A 51 13.36 2.01 14.73
C ILE A 51 14.57 1.58 15.55
N GLU A 52 14.85 0.28 15.54
CA GLU A 52 16.01 -0.34 16.15
C GLU A 52 16.70 -1.17 15.07
N ASP A 53 18.00 -0.95 14.88
CA ASP A 53 18.81 -1.79 14.01
C ASP A 53 19.39 -2.94 14.84
N THR A 54 19.07 -4.17 14.44
CA THR A 54 19.57 -5.38 15.11
C THR A 54 20.88 -5.89 14.51
N GLY A 55 21.36 -5.26 13.42
CA GLY A 55 22.49 -5.73 12.62
C GLY A 55 22.12 -6.76 11.55
N GLU A 56 20.97 -7.43 11.68
CA GLU A 56 20.45 -8.37 10.67
C GLU A 56 19.21 -7.81 9.94
N TYR A 57 18.41 -7.03 10.66
CA TYR A 57 17.20 -6.40 10.15
C TYR A 57 16.82 -5.19 11.00
N LEU A 58 16.00 -4.31 10.43
CA LEU A 58 15.36 -3.22 11.15
C LEU A 58 14.11 -3.71 11.86
N TRP A 59 14.01 -3.45 13.16
CA TRP A 59 12.81 -3.62 13.96
C TRP A 59 12.15 -2.27 14.20
N ALA A 60 10.82 -2.20 14.17
CA ALA A 60 10.11 -0.93 14.36
C ALA A 60 8.92 -1.08 15.31
N VAL A 61 8.75 -0.09 16.19
CA VAL A 61 7.51 0.13 16.92
C VAL A 61 6.64 1.04 16.07
N ALA A 62 5.45 0.59 15.69
CA ALA A 62 4.54 1.32 14.83
C ALA A 62 3.13 1.37 15.42
N GLU A 63 2.43 2.46 15.15
CA GLU A 63 1.05 2.70 15.58
C GLU A 63 0.13 2.81 14.36
N PRO A 64 -0.97 2.04 14.28
CA PRO A 64 -1.90 2.13 13.17
C PRO A 64 -2.50 3.54 13.04
N LEU A 65 -2.47 4.11 11.84
CA LEU A 65 -3.12 5.37 11.55
C LEU A 65 -4.60 5.13 11.28
N LEU A 66 -5.45 5.71 12.12
CA LEU A 66 -6.90 5.67 11.93
C LEU A 66 -7.31 6.63 10.82
N THR A 67 -8.14 6.15 9.90
CA THR A 67 -8.74 6.99 8.86
C THR A 67 -9.94 7.71 9.45
N THR A 68 -9.88 9.04 9.48
CA THR A 68 -11.05 9.88 9.78
C THR A 68 -11.83 10.14 8.51
N LEU A 69 -13.12 9.79 8.52
CA LEU A 69 -14.01 10.12 7.41
C LEU A 69 -14.48 11.58 7.56
N GLY A 70 -14.41 12.32 6.46
CA GLY A 70 -14.92 13.69 6.37
C GLY A 70 -16.44 13.71 6.16
N ASN A 71 -16.95 14.79 5.58
CA ASN A 71 -18.36 14.88 5.22
C ASN A 71 -18.71 13.85 4.14
N GLU A 72 -19.71 13.01 4.39
CA GLU A 72 -20.12 11.95 3.48
C GLU A 72 -20.49 12.48 2.08
N LYS A 73 -21.19 13.61 1.99
CA LYS A 73 -21.58 14.18 0.68
C LYS A 73 -20.36 14.64 -0.11
N GLU A 74 -19.41 15.30 0.55
CA GLU A 74 -18.17 15.73 -0.09
C GLU A 74 -17.34 14.53 -0.54
N LEU A 75 -17.27 13.49 0.30
CA LEU A 75 -16.58 12.24 -0.04
C LEU A 75 -17.19 11.57 -1.28
N GLN A 76 -18.52 11.50 -1.37
CA GLN A 76 -19.22 10.96 -2.53
C GLN A 76 -18.98 11.78 -3.81
N VAL A 77 -18.93 13.10 -3.69
CA VAL A 77 -18.63 14.00 -4.82
C VAL A 77 -17.17 13.79 -5.28
N ALA A 78 -16.22 13.80 -4.35
CA ALA A 78 -14.81 13.57 -4.64
C ALA A 78 -14.58 12.18 -5.27
N HIS A 79 -15.22 11.14 -4.74
CA HIS A 79 -15.15 9.78 -5.27
C HIS A 79 -15.60 9.72 -6.75
N LYS A 80 -16.75 10.33 -7.08
CA LYS A 80 -17.22 10.40 -8.47
C LYS A 80 -16.26 11.17 -9.38
N ALA A 81 -15.70 12.28 -8.91
CA ALA A 81 -14.75 13.08 -9.67
C ALA A 81 -13.47 12.28 -9.98
N VAL A 82 -12.91 11.59 -9.00
CA VAL A 82 -11.71 10.74 -9.17
C VAL A 82 -11.96 9.62 -10.16
N LEU A 83 -13.10 8.92 -10.08
CA LEU A 83 -13.44 7.85 -11.02
C LEU A 83 -13.62 8.37 -12.45
N ASN A 84 -14.27 9.52 -12.62
CA ASN A 84 -14.44 10.13 -13.94
C ASN A 84 -13.09 10.51 -14.56
N GLU A 85 -12.19 11.10 -13.78
CA GLU A 85 -10.86 11.49 -14.26
C GLU A 85 -10.01 10.25 -14.59
N PHE A 86 -10.08 9.21 -13.76
CA PHE A 86 -9.39 7.96 -14.01
C PHE A 86 -9.89 7.28 -15.31
N GLN A 87 -11.19 7.34 -15.59
CA GLN A 87 -11.75 6.84 -16.83
C GLN A 87 -11.26 7.63 -18.05
N SER A 88 -11.18 8.96 -17.94
CA SER A 88 -10.59 9.82 -18.97
C SER A 88 -9.13 9.45 -19.22
N TYR A 89 -8.35 9.23 -18.16
CA TYR A 89 -6.95 8.81 -18.26
C TYR A 89 -6.78 7.47 -19.00
N ILE A 90 -7.60 6.46 -18.69
CA ILE A 90 -7.55 5.15 -19.38
C ILE A 90 -7.85 5.31 -20.88
N ASN A 91 -8.85 6.12 -21.23
CA ASN A 91 -9.25 6.32 -22.63
C ASN A 91 -8.14 6.98 -23.47
N LEU A 92 -7.33 7.85 -22.85
CA LEU A 92 -6.17 8.49 -23.47
C LEU A 92 -4.98 7.52 -23.58
N ASN A 93 -4.78 6.66 -22.58
CA ASN A 93 -3.65 5.73 -22.50
C ASN A 93 -4.06 4.30 -22.88
N LYS A 94 -4.45 4.10 -24.15
CA LYS A 94 -4.89 2.81 -24.76
C LYS A 94 -3.94 1.61 -24.59
N LYS A 95 -2.76 1.77 -23.97
CA LYS A 95 -1.88 0.67 -23.54
C LYS A 95 -2.45 -0.13 -22.37
N TYR A 96 -3.39 0.43 -21.61
CA TYR A 96 -4.04 -0.24 -20.49
C TYR A 96 -5.48 -0.61 -20.88
N SER A 97 -5.63 -1.56 -21.81
CA SER A 97 -6.93 -2.17 -22.14
C SER A 97 -7.45 -2.97 -20.92
N PRO A 98 -8.74 -2.88 -20.56
CA PRO A 98 -9.20 -3.14 -19.19
C PRO A 98 -9.41 -4.63 -18.91
N THR A 99 -8.45 -5.25 -18.24
CA THR A 99 -8.71 -6.35 -17.28
C THR A 99 -8.89 -5.84 -15.86
N PHE A 100 -8.79 -4.53 -15.63
CA PHE A 100 -9.21 -3.89 -14.38
C PHE A 100 -10.73 -3.74 -14.37
N SER A 101 -11.46 -4.84 -14.19
CA SER A 101 -12.80 -4.75 -13.62
C SER A 101 -12.62 -4.30 -12.18
N LEU A 102 -12.82 -3.01 -11.90
CA LEU A 102 -13.08 -2.57 -10.53
C LEU A 102 -14.28 -3.40 -10.04
N PRO A 103 -14.16 -4.26 -9.02
CA PRO A 103 -15.31 -4.97 -8.51
C PRO A 103 -16.19 -3.96 -7.78
N TYR A 104 -17.02 -3.24 -8.52
CA TYR A 104 -18.15 -2.52 -7.97
C TYR A 104 -19.31 -3.51 -7.89
N ASN A 105 -19.27 -4.47 -6.96
CA ASN A 105 -20.47 -5.19 -6.56
C ASN A 105 -20.41 -5.77 -5.14
N LYS A 106 -21.37 -5.28 -4.33
CA LYS A 106 -22.10 -5.91 -3.22
C LYS A 106 -21.57 -7.29 -2.79
N SER A 107 -20.92 -7.33 -1.61
CA SER A 107 -20.97 -8.42 -0.60
C SER A 107 -19.79 -8.25 0.36
N ILE A 108 -19.76 -7.15 1.13
CA ILE A 108 -19.13 -7.21 2.45
C ILE A 108 -20.16 -7.97 3.30
N ILE A 109 -20.09 -9.30 3.23
CA ILE A 109 -20.68 -10.15 4.25
C ILE A 109 -19.80 -9.93 5.47
N TRP A 110 -20.24 -9.04 6.36
CA TRP A 110 -19.84 -9.10 7.76
C TRP A 110 -20.38 -10.43 8.30
N ASN A 111 -19.54 -11.45 8.39
CA ASN A 111 -19.83 -12.59 9.24
C ASN A 111 -19.34 -12.25 10.65
N SER A 112 -20.30 -11.96 11.52
CA SER A 112 -20.27 -12.23 12.95
C SER A 112 -21.44 -13.15 13.27
#